data_AF-A0A8D0B7P1-F1
#
_entry.id   AF-A0A8D0B7P1-F1
#
_cell.length_a   1.000
_cell.length_b   1.000
_cell.length_c   1.000
_cell.angle_alpha   90.00
_cell.angle_beta   90.00
_cell.angle_gamma   90.00
#
_symmetry.space_group_name_H-M   'P 1'
#
loop_
_entity.id
_entity.type
_entity.pdbx_description
1 polymer ?
#
loop_
_entity_poly.entity_id
_entity_poly.type
_entity_poly.pdbx_seq_one_letter_code
_entity_poly.pdbx_strand_id
1 'polypeptide(L)'
;GPPIVNCRKYPHDKHGQIRCPRIHRAVCGTDGLTYGNECMLCAKIIILCIFEFTKPIEYCPMNYDPVCGTDGVTYGNKCEFCKRQQVFMGKHKSP
;
A
#
# COMPACT_ATOMS: atom_id res chain seq x y z
N GLY A 1 10.26 6.77 -15.98
CA GLY A 1 9.31 5.90 -15.24
C GLY A 1 8.57 6.74 -14.22
N PRO A 2 7.36 6.34 -13.78
CA PRO A 2 6.65 7.04 -12.72
C PRO A 2 7.50 7.05 -11.43
N PRO A 3 7.44 8.13 -10.63
CA PRO A 3 8.22 8.22 -9.41
C PRO A 3 7.80 7.10 -8.45
N ILE A 4 8.79 6.31 -8.00
CA ILE A 4 8.58 5.31 -6.95
C ILE A 4 8.37 6.08 -5.65
N VAL A 5 7.13 6.10 -5.15
CA VAL A 5 6.80 6.72 -3.87
C VAL A 5 7.23 5.80 -2.72
N ASN A 6 7.92 6.35 -1.72
CA ASN A 6 8.44 5.55 -0.60
C ASN A 6 7.52 5.67 0.61
N CYS A 7 6.57 4.74 0.73
CA CYS A 7 5.58 4.80 1.80
C CYS A 7 6.12 4.35 3.18
N ARG A 8 7.27 3.66 3.23
CA ARG A 8 7.87 3.19 4.48
C ARG A 8 8.31 4.31 5.42
N LYS A 9 8.45 5.54 4.91
CA LYS A 9 8.85 6.70 5.71
C LYS A 9 7.73 7.24 6.60
N TYR A 10 6.49 6.80 6.41
CA TYR A 10 5.35 7.29 7.18
C TYR A 10 5.00 6.33 8.32
N PRO A 11 4.73 6.86 9.53
CA PRO A 11 4.37 6.02 10.66
C PRO A 11 2.99 5.38 10.47
N HIS A 12 2.86 4.12 10.88
CA HIS A 12 1.60 3.39 10.85
C HIS A 12 0.97 3.32 12.26
N ASP A 13 -0.36 3.21 12.33
CA ASP A 13 -1.06 2.91 13.58
C ASP A 13 -1.10 1.39 13.86
N LYS A 14 -1.73 1.02 14.98
CA LYS A 14 -1.88 -0.39 15.40
C LYS A 14 -2.73 -1.25 14.44
N HIS A 15 -3.40 -0.63 13.47
CA HIS A 15 -4.20 -1.28 12.44
C HIS A 15 -3.52 -1.18 11.06
N GLY A 16 -2.24 -0.78 11.00
CA GLY A 16 -1.49 -0.65 9.74
C GLY A 16 -1.87 0.57 8.89
N GLN A 17 -2.74 1.46 9.37
CA GLN A 17 -3.09 2.69 8.65
C GLN A 17 -1.97 3.72 8.75
N ILE A 18 -1.67 4.38 7.63
CA ILE A 18 -0.63 5.40 7.58
C ILE A 18 -1.14 6.69 8.25
N ARG A 19 -0.34 7.24 9.17
CA ARG A 19 -0.58 8.56 9.77
C ARG A 19 0.06 9.65 8.91
N CYS A 20 -0.78 10.44 8.26
CA CYS A 20 -0.33 11.48 7.36
C CYS A 20 -0.24 12.88 7.99
N PRO A 21 0.82 13.64 7.70
CA PRO A 21 0.88 15.04 8.10
C PRO A 21 -0.13 15.86 7.29
N ARG A 22 -0.64 16.94 7.89
CA ARG A 22 -1.53 17.92 7.23
C ARG A 22 -0.72 18.95 6.43
N ILE A 23 0.14 18.46 5.53
CA ILE A 23 0.96 19.31 4.65
C ILE A 23 0.45 19.12 3.21
N HIS A 24 0.21 20.23 2.50
CA HIS A 24 -0.21 20.16 1.10
C HIS A 24 1.00 20.23 0.16
N ARG A 25 1.33 19.11 -0.47
CA ARG A 25 2.39 18.94 -1.48
C ARG A 25 1.90 17.97 -2.54
N ALA A 26 1.02 18.46 -3.41
CA ALA A 26 0.23 17.63 -4.29
C ALA A 26 1.08 16.71 -5.17
N VAL A 27 0.59 15.49 -5.39
CA VAL A 27 1.19 14.50 -6.30
C VAL A 27 0.12 13.93 -7.22
N CYS A 28 0.52 13.53 -8.44
CA CYS A 28 -0.35 12.83 -9.38
C CYS A 28 -0.19 11.31 -9.19
N GLY A 29 -1.31 10.61 -9.02
CA GLY A 29 -1.36 9.16 -8.95
C GLY A 29 -1.37 8.52 -10.35
N THR A 30 -1.07 7.23 -10.40
CA THR A 30 -1.18 6.43 -11.64
C THR A 30 -2.62 6.17 -12.06
N ASP A 31 -3.58 6.45 -11.18
CA ASP A 31 -5.02 6.43 -11.41
C ASP A 31 -5.56 7.75 -12.01
N GLY A 32 -4.67 8.71 -12.30
CA GLY A 32 -5.04 10.02 -12.83
C GLY A 32 -5.63 10.99 -11.79
N LEU A 33 -5.64 10.62 -10.51
CA LEU A 33 -6.13 11.47 -9.43
C LEU A 33 -5.01 12.29 -8.79
N THR A 34 -5.34 13.48 -8.30
CA THR A 34 -4.42 14.32 -7.52
C THR A 34 -4.61 14.05 -6.03
N TYR A 35 -3.50 13.85 -5.33
CA TYR A 35 -3.47 13.59 -3.89
C TYR A 35 -2.82 14.76 -3.17
N GLY A 36 -3.37 15.16 -2.01
CA GLY A 36 -2.89 16.32 -1.26
C GLY A 36 -1.43 16.24 -0.83
N ASN A 37 -0.90 15.03 -0.64
CA ASN A 37 0.53 14.75 -0.54
C ASN A 37 0.85 13.27 -0.82
N GLU A 38 2.14 12.94 -0.92
CA GLU A 38 2.63 11.57 -1.10
C GLU A 38 2.13 10.61 -0.02
N CYS A 39 1.97 11.06 1.23
CA CYS A 39 1.42 10.23 2.29
C CYS A 39 -0.04 9.87 2.03
N MET A 40 -0.86 10.81 1.56
CA MET A 40 -2.27 10.56 1.24
C MET A 40 -2.42 9.61 0.05
N LEU A 41 -1.51 9.68 -0.93
CA LEU A 41 -1.40 8.68 -2.00
C LEU A 41 -1.07 7.30 -1.42
N CYS A 42 -0.05 7.20 -0.55
CA CYS A 42 0.30 5.98 0.15
C CYS A 42 -0.88 5.40 0.96
N ALA A 43 -1.57 6.25 1.73
CA ALA A 43 -2.71 5.85 2.54
C ALA A 43 -3.84 5.31 1.66
N LYS A 44 -4.12 5.94 0.51
CA LYS A 44 -5.12 5.44 -0.44
C LYS A 44 -4.76 4.07 -0.98
N ILE A 45 -3.50 3.84 -1.36
CA ILE A 45 -3.02 2.54 -1.86
C ILE A 45 -3.23 1.44 -0.81
N ILE A 46 -2.90 1.70 0.46
CA ILE A 46 -3.10 0.74 1.57
C ILE A 46 -4.60 0.54 1.86
N ILE A 47 -5.39 1.60 1.85
CA ILE A 47 -6.85 1.56 1.98
C ILE A 47 -7.47 0.66 0.91
N LEU A 48 -7.07 0.80 -0.36
CA LEU A 48 -7.57 -0.06 -1.43
C LEU A 48 -7.30 -1.55 -1.14
N CYS A 49 -6.13 -1.89 -0.60
CA CYS A 49 -5.81 -3.26 -0.18
C CYS A 49 -6.67 -3.78 0.99
N ILE A 50 -7.24 -2.91 1.82
CA ILE A 50 -8.08 -3.29 2.96
C ILE A 50 -9.55 -3.43 2.53
N PHE A 51 -10.04 -2.52 1.68
CA PHE A 51 -11.44 -2.51 1.26
C PHE A 51 -11.76 -3.57 0.20
N GLU A 52 -10.83 -3.89 -0.70
CA GLU A 52 -11.04 -4.97 -1.67
C GLU A 52 -10.90 -6.37 -1.04
N PHE A 53 -10.13 -6.49 0.04
CA PHE A 53 -9.86 -7.75 0.71
C PHE A 53 -10.27 -7.64 2.19
N THR A 54 -11.57 -7.79 2.45
CA THR A 54 -12.18 -7.71 3.79
C THR A 54 -11.72 -8.81 4.78
N LYS A 55 -10.78 -9.68 4.36
CA LYS A 55 -10.17 -10.76 5.14
C LYS A 55 -8.66 -10.79 4.89
N PRO A 56 -7.85 -11.32 5.83
CA PRO A 56 -6.43 -11.57 5.60
C PRO A 56 -6.25 -12.39 4.32
N ILE A 57 -5.39 -11.92 3.42
CA ILE A 57 -5.10 -12.61 2.17
C ILE A 57 -4.28 -13.88 2.49
N GLU A 58 -4.96 -15.02 2.54
CA GLU A 58 -4.33 -16.32 2.79
C GLU A 58 -3.63 -16.85 1.52
N TYR A 59 -4.29 -16.73 0.37
CA TYR A 59 -3.81 -17.21 -0.93
C TYR A 59 -3.94 -16.13 -1.99
N CYS A 60 -3.01 -16.11 -2.94
CA CYS A 60 -3.09 -15.25 -4.13
C CYS A 60 -3.20 -16.10 -5.40
N PRO A 61 -3.94 -15.63 -6.41
CA PRO A 61 -3.94 -16.24 -7.73
C PRO A 61 -2.52 -16.19 -8.33
N MET A 62 -2.21 -17.15 -9.20
CA MET A 62 -0.92 -17.27 -9.89
C MET A 62 -0.83 -16.44 -11.19
N ASN A 63 -1.75 -15.50 -11.41
CA ASN A 63 -1.69 -14.63 -12.58
C ASN A 63 -0.57 -13.60 -12.42
N TYR A 64 0.12 -13.32 -13.52
CA TYR A 64 1.17 -12.31 -13.57
C TYR A 64 0.58 -10.99 -14.11
N ASP A 65 0.47 -10.00 -13.24
CA ASP A 65 0.02 -8.64 -13.52
C ASP A 65 0.80 -7.66 -12.63
N PRO A 66 2.06 -7.36 -13.00
CA PRO A 66 3.05 -6.85 -12.07
C PRO A 66 2.70 -5.46 -11.53
N VAL A 67 2.83 -5.30 -10.22
CA VAL A 67 2.60 -4.02 -9.53
C VAL A 67 3.92 -3.52 -8.93
N CYS A 68 4.29 -2.27 -9.24
CA CYS A 68 5.40 -1.62 -8.58
C CYS A 68 4.97 -1.18 -7.17
N GLY A 69 5.57 -1.80 -6.17
CA GLY A 69 5.32 -1.49 -4.77
C GLY A 69 5.99 -0.21 -4.33
N THR A 70 5.43 0.37 -3.29
CA THR A 70 5.92 1.60 -2.66
C THR A 70 7.14 1.38 -1.77
N ASP A 71 7.62 0.15 -1.69
CA ASP A 71 8.89 -0.23 -1.13
C ASP A 71 9.97 -0.50 -2.18
N GLY A 72 9.70 -0.14 -3.44
CA GLY A 72 10.61 -0.37 -4.57
C GLY A 72 10.67 -1.81 -5.03
N VAL A 73 9.82 -2.70 -4.50
CA VAL A 73 9.72 -4.09 -4.90
C VAL A 73 8.61 -4.24 -5.94
N THR A 74 8.86 -4.99 -7.02
CA THR A 74 7.80 -5.39 -7.95
C THR A 74 7.15 -6.68 -7.46
N TYR A 75 5.83 -6.68 -7.39
CA TYR A 75 5.02 -7.82 -6.96
C TYR A 75 4.40 -8.50 -8.17
N GLY A 76 4.22 -9.83 -8.13
CA GLY A 76 3.71 -10.60 -9.28
C GLY A 76 2.27 -10.22 -9.65
N ASN A 77 1.48 -9.83 -8.66
CA ASN A 77 0.15 -9.22 -8.86
C ASN A 77 -0.29 -8.35 -7.68
N LYS A 78 -1.44 -7.67 -7.85
CA LYS A 78 -2.07 -6.83 -6.81
C LYS A 78 -2.35 -7.59 -5.51
N CYS A 79 -2.71 -8.88 -5.59
CA CYS A 79 -2.94 -9.68 -4.38
C CYS A 79 -1.64 -9.88 -3.59
N GLU A 80 -0.54 -10.26 -4.25
CA GLU A 80 0.76 -10.43 -3.58
C GLU A 80 1.26 -9.12 -2.96
N PHE A 81 1.09 -8.01 -3.67
CA PHE A 81 1.33 -6.66 -3.15
C PHE A 81 0.53 -6.43 -1.86
N CYS A 82 -0.80 -6.58 -1.92
CA CYS A 82 -1.67 -6.35 -0.78
C CYS A 82 -1.39 -7.32 0.38
N LYS A 83 -1.12 -8.60 0.11
CA LYS A 83 -0.76 -9.61 1.13
C LYS A 83 0.46 -9.17 1.91
N ARG A 84 1.49 -8.66 1.23
CA ARG A 84 2.74 -8.19 1.85
C ARG A 84 2.56 -6.92 2.67
N GLN A 85 1.66 -6.04 2.26
CA GLN A 85 1.30 -4.80 2.96
C GLN A 85 0.35 -5.05 4.14
N GLN A 86 -0.54 -6.06 4.04
CA GLN A 86 -1.43 -6.51 5.12
C GLN A 86 -0.70 -7.18 6.28
N VAL A 87 0.59 -7.54 6.13
CA VAL A 87 1.41 -8.12 7.21
C VAL A 87 1.54 -7.17 8.42
N PHE A 88 1.22 -5.88 8.30
CA PHE A 88 1.19 -4.95 9.44
C PHE A 88 -0.06 -5.09 10.33
N MET A 89 -1.13 -5.76 9.88
CA MET A 89 -2.30 -6.11 10.71
C MET A 89 -2.17 -7.46 11.43
N GLY A 90 -1.02 -8.16 11.27
CA GLY A 90 -0.85 -9.53 11.74
C GLY A 90 0.48 -9.83 12.44
N LYS A 91 1.25 -8.83 12.86
CA LYS A 91 2.45 -9.06 13.68
C LYS A 91 2.10 -9.15 15.18
N HIS A 92 1.18 -10.06 15.52
CA HIS A 92 1.33 -10.86 16.73
C HIS A 92 1.19 -12.34 16.35
N LYS A 93 2.36 -12.99 16.41
CA LYS A 93 2.64 -14.43 16.44
C LYS A 93 2.49 -15.25 15.16
N SER A 94 3.62 -15.81 14.73
CA SER A 94 3.89 -17.26 14.84
C SER A 94 5.32 -17.57 14.37
N PRO A 95 6.01 -18.60 14.92
CA PRO A 95 6.25 -18.93 16.34
C PRO A 95 7.35 -18.06 16.97
#